data_AF-A0A369W8A8-F1
#
_entry.id   AF-A0A369W8A8-F1
#
_cell.length_a   1.000
_cell.length_b   1.000
_cell.length_c   1.000
_cell.angle_alpha   90.00
_cell.angle_beta   90.00
_cell.angle_gamma   90.00
#
_symmetry.space_group_name_H-M   'P 1'
#
loop_
_entity.id
_entity.type
_entity.pdbx_description
1 polymer ?
#
loop_
_entity_poly.entity_id
_entity_poly.type
_entity_poly.pdbx_seq_one_letter_code
_entity_poly.pdbx_strand_id
1 'polypeptide(L)'
;MPDAGADHQPRDHRLGMGADRGRARLPHHQESLRHRRGLRRAPGAGADRPMTAIRRLGLALLLALAPLGGAVAVDPPYQGAMERLSEILGSLYMLSPLCGDASTDWRSQMAELMALDEPDDDRRARLAGSFNAGYEAYARFHRSCTPAAQAAMGRLLGEGEALARDIHQRYAE
;
A
#
# COMPACT_ATOMS: atom_id res chain seq x y z
N MET A 1 44.38 -28.52 47.52
CA MET A 1 45.62 -28.42 46.72
C MET A 1 45.42 -29.18 45.42
N PRO A 2 45.87 -28.70 44.27
CA PRO A 2 46.04 -27.30 43.79
C PRO A 2 45.33 -27.16 42.40
N ASP A 3 45.30 -26.06 41.63
CA ASP A 3 45.75 -24.66 41.74
C ASP A 3 45.14 -23.88 40.57
N ALA A 4 45.13 -22.54 40.73
CA ALA A 4 45.43 -21.48 39.75
C ALA A 4 44.79 -21.55 38.34
N GLY A 5 44.12 -20.50 37.85
CA GLY A 5 44.61 -19.12 37.84
C GLY A 5 45.33 -18.84 36.52
N ALA A 6 45.29 -17.58 36.07
CA ALA A 6 45.90 -17.01 34.85
C ALA A 6 44.97 -16.99 33.62
N ASP A 7 44.90 -15.95 32.80
CA ASP A 7 45.39 -14.58 32.88
C ASP A 7 44.76 -13.78 31.74
N HIS A 8 44.78 -12.48 31.93
CA HIS A 8 44.52 -11.38 31.03
C HIS A 8 45.16 -11.51 29.63
N GLN A 9 44.42 -11.20 28.57
CA GLN A 9 44.95 -10.33 27.49
C GLN A 9 43.82 -9.69 26.66
N PRO A 10 43.77 -8.36 26.56
CA PRO A 10 42.96 -7.65 25.57
C PRO A 10 43.72 -7.58 24.24
N ARG A 11 43.01 -7.77 23.11
CA ARG A 11 43.55 -7.47 21.79
C ARG A 11 42.89 -6.21 21.25
N ASP A 12 43.58 -5.11 21.51
CA ASP A 12 43.36 -3.82 20.88
C ASP A 12 44.24 -3.77 19.62
N HIS A 13 43.63 -3.87 18.44
CA HIS A 13 44.29 -3.56 17.17
C HIS A 13 43.52 -2.44 16.47
N ARG A 14 44.02 -1.24 16.73
CA ARG A 14 43.77 -0.02 15.99
C ARG A 14 44.55 -0.06 14.66
N LEU A 15 43.96 0.60 13.64
CA LEU A 15 44.57 1.19 12.44
C LEU A 15 44.45 0.41 11.12
N GLY A 16 43.54 0.92 10.28
CA GLY A 16 43.51 0.80 8.82
C GLY A 16 42.43 1.78 8.31
N MET A 17 42.78 3.06 8.17
CA MET A 17 43.04 3.74 6.90
C MET A 17 41.85 3.73 5.92
N GLY A 18 41.45 4.93 5.52
CA GLY A 18 40.18 5.21 4.88
C GLY A 18 40.08 4.80 3.41
N ALA A 19 38.82 4.73 2.99
CA ALA A 19 38.43 4.90 1.60
C ALA A 19 37.10 5.68 1.60
N ASP A 20 37.23 7.00 1.70
CA ASP A 20 36.21 7.93 1.24
C ASP A 20 36.19 7.85 -0.30
N ARG A 21 35.19 7.18 -0.86
CA ARG A 21 34.86 7.26 -2.30
C ARG A 21 33.36 7.21 -2.50
N GLY A 22 32.79 8.40 -2.65
CA GLY A 22 31.80 8.66 -3.70
C GLY A 22 30.36 8.28 -3.39
N ARG A 23 29.69 9.11 -2.58
CA ARG A 23 28.24 9.31 -2.76
C ARG A 23 28.00 9.82 -4.19
N ALA A 24 27.48 8.96 -5.05
CA ALA A 24 26.88 9.38 -6.31
C ALA A 24 25.68 10.29 -5.98
N ARG A 25 25.87 11.59 -6.19
CA ARG A 25 24.81 12.60 -6.19
C ARG A 25 23.97 12.36 -7.44
N LEU A 26 22.75 11.85 -7.27
CA LEU A 26 21.75 11.84 -8.35
C LEU A 26 21.35 13.30 -8.64
N PRO A 27 21.39 13.76 -9.90
CA PRO A 27 20.90 15.08 -10.24
C PRO A 27 19.35 15.08 -10.25
N HIS A 28 18.78 15.98 -9.44
CA HIS A 28 17.39 16.39 -9.54
C HIS A 28 17.16 17.11 -10.88
N HIS A 29 16.64 16.41 -11.89
CA HIS A 29 16.08 17.06 -13.08
C HIS A 29 14.61 17.45 -12.78
N GLN A 30 14.44 18.64 -12.19
CA GLN A 30 13.15 19.33 -12.18
C GLN A 30 12.92 19.95 -13.56
N GLU A 31 12.18 19.27 -14.41
CA GLU A 31 11.80 19.83 -15.71
C GLU A 31 10.52 20.68 -15.57
N SER A 32 10.74 21.92 -15.13
CA SER A 32 9.77 23.00 -15.29
C SER A 32 9.90 23.56 -16.70
N LEU A 33 9.03 23.15 -17.62
CA LEU A 33 8.70 23.95 -18.80
C LEU A 33 7.20 24.03 -19.02
N ARG A 34 6.63 25.09 -18.41
CA ARG A 34 5.34 25.68 -18.77
C ARG A 34 5.34 26.01 -20.26
N HIS A 35 4.69 25.19 -21.07
CA HIS A 35 4.36 25.54 -22.45
C HIS A 35 2.90 26.00 -22.55
N ARG A 36 2.65 27.22 -22.08
CA ARG A 36 1.47 28.00 -22.44
C ARG A 36 1.62 28.45 -23.89
N ARG A 37 1.18 27.63 -24.84
CA ARG A 37 1.03 28.04 -26.25
C ARG A 37 -0.35 28.66 -26.47
N GLY A 38 -0.34 30.00 -26.58
CA GLY A 38 -1.13 30.81 -27.51
C GLY A 38 -2.62 30.51 -27.69
N LEU A 39 -3.46 31.28 -26.99
CA LEU A 39 -4.82 31.59 -27.42
C LEU A 39 -4.77 32.34 -28.76
N ARG A 40 -5.17 31.69 -29.85
CA ARG A 40 -5.45 32.37 -31.13
C ARG A 40 -6.90 32.86 -31.09
N ARG A 41 -7.07 34.17 -31.21
CA ARG A 41 -8.34 34.88 -31.38
C ARG A 41 -8.73 34.83 -32.86
N ALA A 42 -9.91 34.30 -33.19
CA ALA A 42 -10.51 34.40 -34.53
C ALA A 42 -11.51 35.58 -34.57
N PRO A 43 -11.56 36.37 -35.65
CA PRO A 43 -12.60 37.38 -35.87
C PRO A 43 -13.86 36.73 -36.45
N GLY A 44 -15.02 37.32 -36.15
CA GLY A 44 -16.33 36.76 -36.49
C GLY A 44 -16.99 37.36 -37.72
N ALA A 45 -18.33 37.29 -37.66
CA ALA A 45 -19.37 37.85 -38.52
C ALA A 45 -19.88 36.96 -39.67
N GLY A 46 -21.18 36.64 -39.59
CA GLY A 46 -22.07 36.81 -40.74
C GLY A 46 -22.91 35.60 -41.15
N ALA A 47 -24.21 35.87 -41.32
CA ALA A 47 -25.20 35.17 -42.14
C ALA A 47 -26.02 34.03 -41.49
N ASP A 48 -27.12 34.46 -40.86
CA ASP A 48 -28.51 34.13 -41.24
C ASP A 48 -28.77 32.74 -41.84
N ARG A 49 -29.49 31.90 -41.09
CA ARG A 49 -30.27 30.80 -41.68
C ARG A 49 -31.71 30.78 -41.13
N PRO A 50 -32.71 30.65 -42.02
CA PRO A 50 -34.11 30.84 -41.68
C PRO A 50 -34.69 29.66 -40.91
N MET A 51 -35.64 30.01 -40.05
CA MET A 51 -36.43 29.15 -39.19
C MET A 51 -37.69 28.66 -39.94
N THR A 52 -37.68 27.41 -40.40
CA THR A 52 -38.84 26.60 -40.85
C THR A 52 -38.32 25.15 -41.02
N ALA A 53 -38.95 24.06 -40.58
CA ALA A 53 -40.33 23.77 -40.26
C ALA A 53 -40.43 22.61 -39.24
N ILE A 54 -41.51 22.64 -38.48
CA ILE A 54 -41.97 21.64 -37.51
C ILE A 54 -42.72 20.51 -38.25
N ARG A 55 -42.44 19.21 -37.96
CA ARG A 55 -43.40 18.12 -37.59
C ARG A 55 -42.97 16.70 -38.03
N ARG A 56 -42.88 15.82 -37.01
CA ARG A 56 -43.29 14.40 -36.96
C ARG A 56 -42.42 13.33 -37.68
N LEU A 57 -41.54 12.69 -36.90
CA LEU A 57 -41.65 11.24 -36.64
C LEU A 57 -41.02 10.95 -35.28
N GLY A 58 -41.86 10.57 -34.32
CA GLY A 58 -41.44 10.17 -32.98
C GLY A 58 -41.12 8.67 -32.90
N LEU A 59 -40.53 8.33 -31.76
CA LEU A 59 -40.49 7.00 -31.12
C LEU A 59 -39.39 6.03 -31.57
N ALA A 60 -38.13 6.28 -31.20
CA ALA A 60 -37.10 5.23 -31.12
C ALA A 60 -35.90 5.56 -30.19
N LEU A 61 -36.07 6.31 -29.09
CA LEU A 61 -34.96 6.66 -28.19
C LEU A 61 -35.18 6.33 -26.71
N LEU A 62 -36.19 5.52 -26.37
CA LEU A 62 -36.57 5.25 -24.97
C LEU A 62 -36.11 3.89 -24.41
N LEU A 63 -35.06 3.26 -24.98
CA LEU A 63 -34.53 1.98 -24.48
C LEU A 63 -33.11 2.03 -23.89
N ALA A 64 -32.48 3.20 -23.76
CA ALA A 64 -31.11 3.32 -23.25
C ALA A 64 -30.99 3.74 -21.77
N LEU A 65 -32.07 3.62 -20.99
CA LEU A 65 -32.10 3.99 -19.55
C LEU A 65 -32.34 2.78 -18.65
N ALA A 66 -31.89 1.59 -19.06
CA ALA A 66 -31.73 0.50 -18.11
C ALA A 66 -30.63 0.93 -17.11
N PRO A 67 -30.89 0.96 -15.79
CA PRO A 67 -29.82 1.11 -14.84
C PRO A 67 -28.88 -0.07 -15.06
N LEU A 68 -27.62 0.24 -15.38
CA LEU A 68 -26.51 -0.69 -15.19
C LEU A 68 -26.43 -0.90 -13.68
N GLY A 69 -27.33 -1.73 -13.14
CA GLY A 69 -27.25 -2.21 -11.78
C GLY A 69 -25.98 -3.01 -11.71
N GLY A 70 -24.90 -2.37 -11.25
CA GLY A 70 -23.71 -3.08 -10.84
C GLY A 70 -24.15 -4.14 -9.84
N ALA A 71 -23.88 -5.41 -10.15
CA ALA A 71 -24.08 -6.47 -9.19
C ALA A 71 -23.26 -6.08 -7.95
N VAL A 72 -23.93 -5.85 -6.83
CA VAL A 72 -23.25 -5.70 -5.55
C VAL A 72 -22.75 -7.11 -5.25
N ALA A 73 -21.46 -7.35 -5.51
CA ALA A 73 -20.84 -8.61 -5.14
C ALA A 73 -21.01 -8.74 -3.62
N VAL A 74 -21.67 -9.81 -3.19
CA VAL A 74 -21.78 -10.10 -1.77
C VAL A 74 -20.38 -10.47 -1.31
N ASP A 75 -19.86 -9.72 -0.34
CA ASP A 75 -18.55 -10.00 0.22
C ASP A 75 -18.48 -11.43 0.75
N PRO A 76 -17.36 -12.14 0.56
CA PRO A 76 -17.19 -13.44 1.18
C PRO A 76 -17.25 -13.31 2.71
N PRO A 77 -17.70 -14.36 3.42
CA PRO A 77 -17.85 -14.32 4.88
C PRO A 77 -16.53 -14.02 5.62
N TYR A 78 -15.38 -14.28 5.01
CA TYR A 78 -14.06 -13.97 5.56
C TYR A 78 -13.54 -12.56 5.25
N GLN A 79 -14.26 -11.74 4.47
CA GLN A 79 -13.75 -10.45 4.00
C GLN A 79 -13.29 -9.53 5.15
N GLY A 80 -14.09 -9.42 6.21
CA GLY A 80 -13.71 -8.60 7.36
C GLY A 80 -12.46 -9.12 8.09
N ALA A 81 -12.30 -10.44 8.18
CA ALA A 81 -11.10 -11.06 8.74
C ALA A 81 -9.87 -10.80 7.85
N MET A 82 -10.06 -10.77 6.52
CA MET A 82 -9.01 -10.46 5.55
C MET A 82 -8.56 -8.99 5.63
N GLU A 83 -9.51 -8.06 5.80
CA GLU A 83 -9.21 -6.65 6.01
C GLU A 83 -8.43 -6.44 7.33
N ARG A 84 -8.81 -7.14 8.40
CA ARG A 84 -8.06 -7.10 9.67
C ARG A 84 -6.65 -7.70 9.53
N LEU A 85 -6.51 -8.82 8.84
CA LEU A 85 -5.21 -9.42 8.56
C LEU A 85 -4.34 -8.47 7.73
N SER A 86 -4.91 -7.80 6.73
CA SER A 86 -4.22 -6.80 5.91
C SER A 86 -3.69 -5.62 6.75
N GLU A 87 -4.52 -5.10 7.66
CA GLU A 87 -4.11 -4.06 8.61
C GLU A 87 -2.91 -4.51 9.46
N ILE A 88 -2.97 -5.73 10.01
CA ILE A 88 -1.88 -6.31 10.80
C ILE A 88 -0.59 -6.40 9.99
N LEU A 89 -0.66 -6.89 8.76
CA LEU A 89 0.50 -7.00 7.87
C LEU A 89 1.11 -5.62 7.56
N GLY A 90 0.28 -4.59 7.40
CA GLY A 90 0.73 -3.20 7.26
C GLY A 90 1.47 -2.68 8.50
N SER A 91 0.95 -2.98 9.69
CA SER A 91 1.63 -2.65 10.95
C SER A 91 2.94 -3.41 11.12
N LEU A 92 2.99 -4.69 10.76
CA LEU A 92 4.20 -5.51 10.81
C LEU A 92 5.25 -5.02 9.82
N TYR A 93 4.83 -4.59 8.63
CA TYR A 93 5.72 -3.97 7.64
C TYR A 93 6.40 -2.71 8.21
N MET A 94 5.67 -1.89 8.98
CA MET A 94 6.24 -0.72 9.64
C MET A 94 7.20 -1.10 10.77
N LEU A 95 6.80 -2.03 11.63
CA LEU A 95 7.50 -2.33 12.89
C LEU A 95 8.70 -3.27 12.73
N SER A 96 8.66 -4.21 11.79
CA SER A 96 9.70 -5.26 11.66
C SER A 96 11.11 -4.70 11.43
N PRO A 97 11.32 -3.70 10.55
CA PRO A 97 12.64 -3.09 10.37
C PRO A 97 13.18 -2.40 11.64
N LEU A 98 12.30 -2.06 12.58
CA LEU A 98 12.69 -1.43 13.85
C LEU A 98 13.00 -2.47 14.91
N CYS A 99 12.12 -3.46 15.09
CA CYS A 99 12.06 -4.31 16.28
C CYS A 99 12.40 -5.79 16.07
N GLY A 100 12.55 -6.25 14.83
CA GLY A 100 12.69 -7.67 14.53
C GLY A 100 13.62 -7.95 13.36
N ASP A 101 13.49 -9.15 12.80
CA ASP A 101 14.17 -9.50 11.57
C ASP A 101 13.51 -8.78 10.39
N ALA A 102 14.32 -8.08 9.61
CA ALA A 102 13.88 -7.41 8.39
C ALA A 102 13.86 -8.36 7.18
N SER A 103 14.14 -9.66 7.37
CA SER A 103 14.11 -10.67 6.30
C SER A 103 12.72 -10.90 5.71
N THR A 104 11.66 -10.74 6.51
CA THR A 104 10.29 -10.98 6.05
C THR A 104 9.76 -9.74 5.35
N ASP A 105 9.49 -9.88 4.05
CA ASP A 105 8.81 -8.84 3.28
C ASP A 105 7.29 -8.96 3.41
N TRP A 106 6.74 -8.35 4.46
CA TRP A 106 5.31 -8.32 4.73
C TRP A 106 4.47 -7.70 3.61
N ARG A 107 5.05 -6.77 2.82
CA ARG A 107 4.34 -6.18 1.69
C ARG A 107 4.19 -7.20 0.57
N SER A 108 5.22 -7.98 0.30
CA SER A 108 5.14 -9.08 -0.67
C SER A 108 4.19 -10.19 -0.20
N GLN A 109 4.19 -10.53 1.09
CA GLN A 109 3.22 -11.49 1.64
C GLN A 109 1.76 -11.03 1.41
N MET A 110 1.45 -9.75 1.66
CA MET A 110 0.10 -9.22 1.40
C MET A 110 -0.24 -9.23 -0.09
N ALA A 111 0.73 -8.92 -0.96
CA ALA A 111 0.53 -8.95 -2.41
C ALA A 111 0.25 -10.37 -2.93
N GLU A 112 0.96 -11.37 -2.42
CA GLU A 112 0.72 -12.79 -2.72
C GLU A 112 -0.67 -13.23 -2.24
N LEU A 113 -1.06 -12.85 -1.02
CA LEU A 113 -2.38 -13.17 -0.47
C LEU A 113 -3.51 -12.60 -1.35
N MET A 114 -3.40 -11.34 -1.79
CA MET A 114 -4.38 -10.75 -2.72
C MET A 114 -4.36 -11.41 -4.09
N ALA A 115 -3.20 -11.91 -4.55
CA ALA A 115 -3.12 -12.63 -5.82
C ALA A 115 -3.84 -13.98 -5.74
N LEU A 116 -3.80 -14.65 -4.58
CA LEU A 116 -4.50 -15.91 -4.34
C LEU A 116 -6.01 -15.73 -4.09
N ASP A 117 -6.42 -14.66 -3.41
CA ASP A 117 -7.83 -14.34 -3.12
C ASP A 117 -8.59 -13.80 -4.34
N GLU A 118 -7.87 -13.32 -5.36
CA GLU A 118 -8.41 -12.71 -6.59
C GLU A 118 -9.60 -11.74 -6.34
N PRO A 119 -9.46 -10.73 -5.45
CA PRO A 119 -10.55 -9.82 -5.15
C PRO A 119 -10.87 -8.92 -6.34
N ASP A 120 -12.16 -8.57 -6.46
CA ASP A 120 -12.61 -7.48 -7.32
C ASP A 120 -12.00 -6.13 -6.90
N ASP A 121 -12.20 -5.11 -7.74
CA ASP A 121 -11.55 -3.81 -7.54
C ASP A 121 -11.93 -3.13 -6.22
N ASP A 122 -13.17 -3.30 -5.75
CA ASP A 122 -13.64 -2.70 -4.50
C ASP A 122 -13.01 -3.42 -3.29
N ARG A 123 -13.11 -4.75 -3.25
CA ARG A 123 -12.46 -5.57 -2.21
C ARG A 123 -10.95 -5.32 -2.16
N ARG A 124 -10.29 -5.25 -3.32
CA ARG A 124 -8.85 -4.93 -3.44
C ARG A 124 -8.52 -3.56 -2.85
N ALA A 125 -9.33 -2.55 -3.15
CA ALA A 125 -9.14 -1.20 -2.61
C ALA A 125 -9.28 -1.17 -1.09
N ARG A 126 -10.25 -1.89 -0.52
CA ARG A 126 -10.43 -2.00 0.94
C ARG A 126 -9.26 -2.72 1.60
N LEU A 127 -8.79 -3.84 1.04
CA LEU A 127 -7.61 -4.55 1.54
C LEU A 127 -6.36 -3.66 1.53
N ALA A 128 -6.10 -2.96 0.43
CA ALA A 128 -4.98 -2.02 0.35
C ALA A 128 -5.13 -0.84 1.33
N GLY A 129 -6.36 -0.35 1.51
CA GLY A 129 -6.70 0.68 2.49
C GLY A 129 -6.37 0.25 3.92
N SER A 130 -6.79 -0.96 4.31
CA SER A 130 -6.51 -1.52 5.63
C SER A 130 -5.01 -1.70 5.88
N PHE A 131 -4.25 -2.21 4.90
CA PHE A 131 -2.78 -2.29 4.98
C PHE A 131 -2.16 -0.92 5.26
N ASN A 132 -2.55 0.09 4.48
CA ASN A 132 -2.02 1.44 4.64
C ASN A 132 -2.39 2.05 5.99
N ALA A 133 -3.61 1.79 6.49
CA ALA A 133 -4.05 2.23 7.80
C ALA A 133 -3.18 1.61 8.91
N GLY A 134 -2.90 0.31 8.84
CA GLY A 134 -2.03 -0.39 9.78
C GLY A 134 -0.59 0.12 9.78
N TYR A 135 -0.05 0.45 8.60
CA TYR A 135 1.27 1.09 8.49
C TYR A 135 1.29 2.47 9.16
N GLU A 136 0.31 3.32 8.81
CA GLU A 136 0.19 4.69 9.32
C GLU A 136 0.00 4.75 10.84
N ALA A 137 -0.67 3.75 11.43
CA ALA A 137 -0.92 3.66 12.87
C ALA A 137 0.37 3.70 13.71
N TYR A 138 1.45 3.11 13.19
CA TYR A 138 2.75 3.08 13.89
C TYR A 138 3.79 4.04 13.30
N ALA A 139 3.71 4.35 12.00
CA ALA A 139 4.65 5.21 11.27
C ALA A 139 4.83 6.61 11.88
N ARG A 140 3.79 7.13 12.55
CA ARG A 140 3.77 8.48 13.13
C ARG A 140 4.53 8.59 14.45
N PHE A 141 4.61 7.50 15.21
CA PHE A 141 5.08 7.54 16.60
C PHE A 141 6.38 6.78 16.82
N HIS A 142 6.74 5.86 15.93
CA HIS A 142 7.94 5.05 16.06
C HIS A 142 8.96 5.34 14.95
N ARG A 143 10.20 5.61 15.37
CA ARG A 143 11.39 5.76 14.49
C ARG A 143 12.53 4.82 14.89
N SER A 144 12.38 4.16 16.04
CA SER A 144 13.28 3.16 16.61
C SER A 144 12.42 2.15 17.37
N CYS A 145 12.98 0.99 17.70
CA CYS A 145 12.26 0.05 18.56
C CYS A 145 12.17 0.59 19.99
N THR A 146 10.96 0.81 20.45
CA THR A 146 10.64 1.12 21.85
C THR A 146 9.99 -0.11 22.51
N PRO A 147 9.96 -0.20 23.85
CA PRO A 147 9.24 -1.28 24.53
C PRO A 147 7.77 -1.38 24.11
N ALA A 148 7.12 -0.25 23.84
CA ALA A 148 5.75 -0.20 23.35
C ALA A 148 5.64 -0.77 21.92
N ALA A 149 6.57 -0.43 21.03
CA ALA A 149 6.62 -0.96 19.66
C ALA A 149 6.86 -2.47 19.65
N GLN A 150 7.79 -2.95 20.48
CA GLN A 150 8.10 -4.38 20.58
C GLN A 150 6.91 -5.17 21.13
N ALA A 151 6.23 -4.65 22.17
CA ALA A 151 5.03 -5.28 22.70
C ALA A 151 3.88 -5.28 21.68
N ALA A 152 3.74 -4.21 20.89
CA ALA A 152 2.75 -4.16 19.81
C ALA A 152 3.04 -5.21 18.73
N MET A 153 4.29 -5.30 18.27
CA MET A 153 4.70 -6.30 17.28
C MET A 153 4.41 -7.73 17.74
N GLY A 154 4.69 -8.07 19.00
CA GLY A 154 4.37 -9.39 19.56
C GLY A 154 2.88 -9.70 19.55
N ARG A 155 2.01 -8.73 19.90
CA ARG A 155 0.55 -8.91 19.83
C ARG A 155 0.06 -9.07 18.39
N LEU A 156 0.57 -8.26 17.48
CA LEU A 156 0.21 -8.29 16.05
C LEU A 156 0.58 -9.63 15.41
N LEU A 157 1.75 -10.18 15.72
CA LEU A 157 2.14 -11.51 15.23
C LEU A 157 1.19 -12.59 15.71
N GLY A 158 0.83 -12.60 17.01
CA GLY A 158 -0.11 -13.58 17.56
C GLY A 158 -1.52 -13.45 16.98
N GLU A 159 -2.00 -12.22 16.80
CA GLU A 159 -3.32 -11.97 16.20
C GLU A 159 -3.35 -12.36 14.71
N GLY A 160 -2.32 -11.98 13.95
CA GLY A 160 -2.22 -12.30 12.52
C GLY A 160 -2.16 -13.81 12.28
N GLU A 161 -1.39 -14.54 13.09
CA GLU A 161 -1.30 -16.00 13.03
C GLU A 161 -2.66 -16.66 13.36
N ALA A 162 -3.38 -16.15 14.36
CA ALA A 162 -4.71 -16.64 14.71
C ALA A 162 -5.73 -16.39 13.59
N LEU A 163 -5.75 -15.19 13.00
CA LEU A 163 -6.63 -14.84 11.88
C LEU A 163 -6.35 -15.69 10.65
N ALA A 164 -5.08 -15.83 10.25
CA ALA A 164 -4.71 -16.63 9.10
C ALA A 164 -5.16 -18.10 9.25
N ARG A 165 -4.97 -18.69 10.43
CA ARG A 165 -5.47 -20.04 10.73
C ARG A 165 -6.99 -20.13 10.69
N ASP A 166 -7.70 -19.21 11.33
CA ASP A 166 -9.16 -19.25 11.40
C ASP A 166 -9.79 -19.13 10.00
N ILE A 167 -9.24 -18.25 9.15
CA ILE A 167 -9.67 -18.11 7.75
C ILE A 167 -9.42 -19.42 6.99
N HIS A 168 -8.22 -19.97 7.07
CA HIS A 168 -7.89 -21.22 6.39
C HIS A 168 -8.76 -22.39 6.85
N GLN A 169 -8.96 -22.57 8.15
CA GLN A 169 -9.73 -23.68 8.72
C GLN A 169 -11.21 -23.65 8.33
N ARG A 170 -11.78 -22.48 8.09
CA ARG A 170 -13.21 -22.31 7.80
C ARG A 170 -13.54 -22.17 6.33
N TYR A 171 -12.58 -21.74 5.51
CA TYR A 171 -12.86 -21.28 4.15
C TYR A 171 -11.86 -21.77 3.09
N ALA A 172 -10.85 -22.58 3.44
CA ALA A 172 -10.02 -23.23 2.43
C ALA A 172 -10.71 -24.48 1.90
N GLU A 173 -11.24 -24.40 0.68
CA GLU A 173 -11.80 -25.51 -0.10
C GLU A 173 -11.01 -25.70 -1.40
#